data_AF-V7HZF1-F1
#
_entry.id   AF-V7HZF1-F1
#
_cell.length_a   1.000
_cell.length_b   1.000
_cell.length_c   1.000
_cell.angle_alpha   90.00
_cell.angle_beta   90.00
_cell.angle_gamma   90.00
#
_symmetry.space_group_name_H-M   'P 1'
#
loop_
_entity.id
_entity.type
_entity.pdbx_description
1 polymer ?
#
loop_
_entity_poly.entity_id
_entity_poly.type
_entity_poly.pdbx_seq_one_letter_code
_entity_poly.pdbx_strand_id
1 'polypeptide(L)' 'MLEAKEGYCTTCERLSYFVPVEEGYQCQNCQAINTMKGPSEPDEAPDIKAELFADVNDPPIDEIL' A
#
# COMPACT_ATOMS: atom_id res chain seq x y z
N MET A 1 24.15 -2.62 -3.64
CA MET A 1 24.10 -1.14 -3.60
C MET A 1 22.94 -0.80 -2.68
N LEU A 2 23.15 0.07 -1.69
CA LEU A 2 22.09 0.52 -0.79
C LEU A 2 21.35 1.66 -1.51
N GLU A 3 20.26 1.34 -2.22
CA GLU A 3 19.51 2.32 -3.00
C GLU A 3 18.68 3.23 -2.09
N ALA A 4 18.80 4.54 -2.31
CA ALA A 4 17.98 5.52 -1.62
C ALA A 4 16.52 5.42 -2.11
N LYS A 5 15.57 5.49 -1.18
CA LYS A 5 14.14 5.38 -1.47
C LYS A 5 13.47 6.74 -1.29
N GLU A 6 12.61 7.13 -2.23
CA GLU A 6 11.82 8.35 -2.08
C GLU A 6 10.59 8.05 -1.21
N GLY A 7 10.24 8.95 -0.29
CA GLY A 7 9.06 8.80 0.56
C GLY A 7 8.66 10.09 1.26
N TYR A 8 7.53 10.04 1.96
CA TYR A 8 7.06 11.17 2.76
C TYR A 8 7.65 11.09 4.18
N CYS A 9 8.37 12.14 4.59
CA CYS A 9 8.88 12.28 5.94
C CYS A 9 7.82 12.94 6.83
N THR A 10 7.33 12.23 7.84
CA THR A 10 6.34 12.76 8.80
C THR A 10 6.89 13.88 9.68
N THR A 11 8.21 13.91 9.92
CA THR A 11 8.86 14.98 10.71
C THR A 11 9.06 16.26 9.91
N CYS A 12 9.34 16.15 8.61
CA CYS A 12 9.48 17.32 7.73
C CYS A 12 8.18 17.72 7.03
N GLU A 13 7.16 16.87 7.13
CA GLU A 13 5.87 17.00 6.45
C GLU A 13 6.01 17.21 4.93
N ARG A 14 7.04 16.57 4.33
CA ARG A 14 7.38 16.72 2.90
C ARG A 14 8.01 15.47 2.31
N LEU A 15 8.01 15.39 0.98
CA LEU A 15 8.73 14.35 0.25
C LEU A 15 10.25 14.52 0.41
N SER A 16 10.94 13.42 0.67
CA SER A 16 12.39 13.40 0.82
C SER A 16 12.98 12.04 0.46
N TYR A 17 14.30 12.02 0.30
CA TYR A 17 15.05 10.79 0.09
C TYR A 17 15.42 10.16 1.42
N PHE A 18 15.30 8.84 1.47
CA PHE A 18 15.63 8.03 2.62
C PHE A 18 16.77 7.08 2.28
N VAL A 19 17.80 7.08 3.10
CA VAL A 19 18.92 6.15 2.98
C VAL A 19 18.69 4.98 3.92
N PRO A 20 18.78 3.73 3.44
CA PRO A 20 18.72 2.55 4.31
C PRO A 20 19.92 2.52 5.26
N VAL A 21 19.64 2.31 6.54
CA VAL A 21 20.60 2.17 7.65
C VAL A 21 20.24 0.91 8.46
N GLU A 22 21.10 0.47 9.39
CA GLU A 22 20.86 -0.75 10.18
C GLU A 22 19.52 -0.74 10.95
N GLU A 23 19.05 0.42 11.39
CA GLU A 23 17.79 0.60 12.13
C GLU A 23 16.55 0.92 11.26
N GLY A 24 16.70 0.92 9.93
CA GLY A 24 15.60 1.19 8.99
C GLY A 24 15.95 2.22 7.91
N TYR A 25 15.18 3.29 7.81
CA TYR A 25 15.34 4.33 6.78
C TYR A 25 15.54 5.71 7.41
N GLN A 26 16.64 6.38 7.07
CA GLN A 26 16.99 7.72 7.56
C GLN A 26 16.67 8.80 6.52
N CYS A 27 15.85 9.79 6.91
CA CYS A 27 15.55 10.96 6.09
C CYS A 27 16.81 11.79 5.84
N GLN A 28 17.15 12.06 4.58
CA GLN A 28 18.32 12.89 4.23
C GLN A 28 18.17 14.36 4.58
N ASN A 29 16.95 14.83 4.88
CA ASN A 29 16.72 16.22 5.21
C ASN A 29 16.86 16.55 6.70
N CYS A 30 16.25 15.74 7.57
CA CYS A 30 16.25 15.97 9.02
C CYS A 30 16.99 14.90 9.82
N GLN A 31 17.54 13.89 9.14
CA GLN A 31 18.26 12.75 9.75
C GLN A 31 17.41 11.89 10.70
N ALA A 32 16.09 12.09 10.71
CA ALA A 32 15.19 11.26 11.50
C ALA A 32 15.05 9.86 10.89
N ILE A 33 15.05 8.85 11.75
CA ILE A 33 14.94 7.42 11.41
C ILE A 33 13.50 6.97 11.65
N ASN A 34 12.99 6.06 10.81
CA ASN A 34 11.63 5.50 10.93
C ASN A 34 10.49 6.52 10.84
N THR A 35 10.75 7.64 10.16
CA THR A 35 9.75 8.67 9.84
C THR A 35 9.21 8.55 8.41
N MET A 36 9.69 7.55 7.67
CA MET A 36 9.24 7.28 6.31
C MET A 36 7.87 6.62 6.38
N LYS A 37 6.83 7.33 5.96
CA LYS A 37 5.55 6.69 5.72
C LYS A 37 5.59 6.11 4.31
N GLY A 38 5.70 4.78 4.21
CA GLY A 38 5.43 4.09 2.96
C GLY A 38 3.98 4.32 2.53
N PRO A 39 3.60 4.05 1.26
CA PRO A 39 2.20 3.81 0.97
C PRO A 39 1.77 2.74 1.97
N SER A 40 0.83 3.08 2.86
CA SER A 40 0.38 2.16 3.90
C SER A 40 0.17 0.80 3.25
N GLU A 41 0.96 -0.19 3.65
CA GLU A 41 0.56 -1.58 3.38
C GLU A 41 -0.87 -1.66 3.89
N PRO A 42 -1.84 -2.10 3.07
CA PRO A 42 -3.17 -2.33 3.58
C PRO A 42 -2.95 -3.27 4.76
N ASP A 43 -3.31 -2.77 5.94
CA ASP A 43 -3.54 -3.54 7.15
C ASP A 43 -4.07 -4.90 6.69
N GLU A 44 -3.31 -5.97 6.96
CA GLU A 44 -3.63 -7.32 6.54
C GLU A 44 -4.96 -7.69 7.20
N ALA A 45 -6.03 -7.25 6.53
CA ALA A 45 -7.39 -7.44 6.97
C ALA A 45 -7.59 -8.96 7.02
N PRO A 46 -8.06 -9.50 8.16
CA PRO A 46 -8.14 -10.93 8.35
C PRO A 46 -8.98 -11.55 7.25
N ASP A 47 -8.34 -12.39 6.43
CA ASP A 47 -8.89 -13.48 5.60
C ASP A 47 -10.41 -13.40 5.35
N ILE A 48 -10.88 -12.41 4.58
CA ILE A 48 -12.24 -12.45 4.05
C ILE A 48 -12.17 -13.25 2.76
N LYS A 49 -12.22 -14.57 2.90
CA LYS A 49 -12.64 -15.49 1.84
C LYS A 49 -14.08 -15.14 1.46
N ALA A 50 -14.26 -14.12 0.62
CA ALA A 50 -15.50 -13.92 -0.09
C ALA A 50 -15.53 -14.97 -1.20
N GLU A 51 -16.21 -16.06 -0.89
CA GLU A 51 -16.47 -17.21 -1.73
C GLU A 51 -16.87 -16.79 -3.14
N LEU A 52 -16.19 -17.39 -4.13
CA LEU A 52 -16.49 -17.26 -5.53
C LEU A 52 -17.79 -18.03 -5.82
N PHE A 53 -18.95 -17.40 -5.61
CA PHE A 53 -20.20 -17.93 -6.15
C PHE A 53 -20.28 -17.58 -7.64
N ALA A 54 -19.51 -18.31 -8.45
CA ALA A 54 -19.85 -18.54 -9.84
C ALA A 54 -20.94 -19.62 -9.86
N ASP A 55 -22.20 -19.22 -10.07
CA ASP A 55 -23.18 -19.89 -10.95
C ASP A 55 -24.57 -19.29 -10.73
N VAL A 56 -25.13 -18.67 -11.77
CA VAL A 56 -26.49 -19.02 -12.24
C VAL A 56 -26.67 -18.43 -13.63
N ASN A 57 -26.74 -19.33 -14.61
CA ASN A 57 -27.29 -19.09 -15.93
C ASN A 57 -28.76 -18.67 -15.78
N ASP A 58 -29.16 -17.54 -16.39
CA ASP A 58 -30.54 -17.33 -16.79
C ASP A 58 -30.57 -16.46 -18.06
N PRO A 59 -30.73 -17.04 -19.26
CA PRO A 59 -31.15 -16.25 -20.42
C PRO A 59 -32.63 -15.90 -20.24
N PRO A 60 -33.03 -14.60 -20.26
CA PRO A 60 -34.44 -14.26 -20.22
C PRO A 60 -35.13 -14.86 -21.46
N ILE A 61 -36.05 -15.78 -21.19
CA ILE A 61 -37.00 -16.33 -22.16
C ILE A 61 -37.82 -15.18 -22.75
N ASP A 62 -37.86 -15.18 -24.08
CA ASP A 62 -38.81 -14.51 -24.97
C ASP A 62 -40.24 -14.59 -24.43
N GLU A 63 -40.81 -13.46 -23.98
CA GLU A 63 -42.27 -13.23 -23.99
C GLU A 63 -42.60 -11.76 -23.67
N ILE A 64 -42.64 -10.86 -24.66
CA ILE A 64 -43.59 -9.72 -24.61
C ILE A 64 -44.04 -9.37 -26.05
N LEU A 65 -45.36 -9.48 -26.23
CA LEU A 65 -46.26 -9.15 -27.36
C LEU A 65 -45.81 -8.04 -28.34
#